data_AF-A0AAU1SY25-F1
#
_entry.id   AF-A0AAU1SY25-F1
#
_cell.length_a   1.000
_cell.length_b   1.000
_cell.length_c   1.000
_cell.angle_alpha   90.00
_cell.angle_beta   90.00
_cell.angle_gamma   90.00
#
_symmetry.space_group_name_H-M   'P 1'
#
loop_
_entity.id
_entity.type
_entity.pdbx_description
1 polymer ?
#
loop_
_entity_poly.entity_id
_entity_poly.type
_entity_poly.pdbx_seq_one_letter_code
_entity_poly.pdbx_strand_id
1 'polypeptide(L)' 'MIRPDNERRMARRMNPRGIVEEFDAGHFSFVSHPQGVVDLIEAGRERDRAGRMT' A
#
# COMPACT_ATOMS: atom_id res chain seq x y z
N MET A 1 -12.97 -9.91 5.32
CA MET A 1 -11.55 -9.49 5.30
C MET A 1 -10.84 -10.30 4.22
N ILE A 2 -10.10 -9.65 3.32
CA ILE A 2 -9.33 -10.36 2.29
C ILE A 2 -8.15 -11.06 2.98
N ARG A 3 -7.81 -12.28 2.57
CA ARG A 3 -6.65 -12.99 3.12
C ARG A 3 -5.36 -12.37 2.56
N PRO A 4 -4.30 -12.17 3.36
CA PRO A 4 -3.04 -11.60 2.90
C PRO A 4 -2.46 -12.30 1.66
N ASP A 5 -2.57 -13.63 1.57
CA ASP A 5 -2.09 -14.38 0.39
C ASP A 5 -2.81 -13.99 -0.91
N ASN A 6 -4.10 -13.65 -0.83
CA ASN A 6 -4.85 -13.17 -1.98
C ASN A 6 -4.37 -11.78 -2.39
N GLU A 7 -4.08 -10.91 -1.42
CA GLU A 7 -3.52 -9.57 -1.67
C GLU A 7 -2.15 -9.67 -2.36
N ARG A 8 -1.28 -10.56 -1.88
CA ARG A 8 0.02 -10.86 -2.51
C ARG A 8 -0.15 -11.37 -3.94
N ARG A 9 -1.11 -12.28 -4.19
CA ARG A 9 -1.40 -12.79 -5.53
C ARG A 9 -1.93 -11.69 -6.46
N MET A 10 -2.75 -10.77 -5.96
CA MET A 10 -3.23 -9.62 -6.73
C MET A 10 -2.08 -8.66 -7.06
N ALA A 11 -1.24 -8.32 -6.08
CA ALA A 11 -0.11 -7.42 -6.25
C ALA A 11 0.86 -7.90 -7.35
N ARG A 12 1.17 -9.21 -7.39
CA ARG A 12 2.00 -9.81 -8.46
C ARG A 12 1.45 -9.63 -9.87
N ARG A 13 0.13 -9.45 -10.03
CA ARG A 13 -0.53 -9.27 -11.33
C ARG A 13 -0.70 -7.80 -11.72
N MET A 14 -0.62 -6.88 -10.76
CA MET A 14 -0.83 -5.44 -10.97
C MET A 14 0.42 -4.70 -11.47
N ASN A 15 1.60 -5.31 -11.41
CA ASN A 15 2.89 -4.66 -11.67
C ASN A 15 3.05 -3.29 -10.95
N PRO A 16 2.86 -3.24 -9.62
CA PRO A 16 2.88 -1.99 -8.87
C PRO A 16 4.30 -1.42 -8.77
N ARG A 17 4.41 -0.09 -8.70
CA ARG A 17 5.69 0.62 -8.48
C ARG A 17 6.23 0.49 -7.05
N GLY A 18 5.41 -0.01 -6.13
CA GLY A 18 5.76 -0.26 -4.74
C GLY A 18 4.72 -1.15 -4.06
N ILE A 19 5.17 -2.02 -3.17
CA ILE A 19 4.33 -2.92 -2.38
C ILE A 19 4.67 -2.70 -0.90
N VAL A 20 3.64 -2.64 -0.07
CA VAL A 20 3.76 -2.69 1.40
C VAL A 20 3.43 -4.12 1.80
N GLU A 21 4.42 -4.86 2.30
CA GLU A 21 4.27 -6.30 2.61
C GLU A 21 3.53 -6.56 3.92
N GLU A 22 3.61 -5.63 4.88
CA GLU A 22 3.02 -5.75 6.21
C GLU A 22 2.40 -4.43 6.67
N PHE A 23 1.15 -4.51 7.11
CA PHE A 23 0.41 -3.42 7.76
C PHE A 23 -0.61 -4.05 8.71
N ASP A 24 -0.40 -3.92 10.02
CA ASP A 24 -1.22 -4.57 11.05
C ASP A 24 -2.60 -3.90 11.16
N ALA A 25 -3.50 -4.21 10.22
CA ALA A 25 -4.82 -3.62 10.15
C ALA A 25 -5.91 -4.61 9.74
N GLY A 26 -7.14 -4.31 10.18
CA GLY A 26 -8.34 -5.01 9.77
C GLY A 26 -8.88 -4.57 8.40
N HIS A 27 -10.07 -5.06 8.05
CA HIS A 27 -10.76 -4.68 6.81
C HIS A 27 -11.00 -3.16 6.68
N PHE A 28 -11.18 -2.47 7.81
CA PHE A 28 -11.39 -1.02 7.88
C PHE A 28 -10.12 -0.32 8.37
N SER A 29 -9.03 -0.48 7.62
CA SER A 29 -7.72 0.07 7.97
C SER A 29 -7.74 1.57 8.24
N PHE A 30 -8.50 2.36 7.47
CA PHE A 30 -8.65 3.81 7.65
C PHE A 30 -9.36 4.23 8.95
N VAL A 31 -10.13 3.34 9.58
CA VAL A 31 -10.74 3.60 10.90
C VAL A 31 -9.77 3.25 12.02
N SER A 32 -9.12 2.08 11.92
CA SER A 32 -8.18 1.60 12.94
C SER A 32 -6.85 2.34 12.95
N HIS A 33 -6.38 2.78 11.78
CA HIS A 33 -5.05 3.36 11.56
C HIS A 33 -5.12 4.53 10.56
N PRO A 34 -5.92 5.58 10.84
CA PRO A 34 -6.15 6.68 9.90
C PRO A 34 -4.85 7.35 9.47
N GLN A 35 -3.97 7.68 10.43
CA GLN A 35 -2.70 8.33 10.12
C GLN A 35 -1.76 7.41 9.33
N GLY A 36 -1.66 6.14 9.72
CA GLY A 36 -0.82 5.17 9.00
C GLY A 36 -1.24 5.02 7.53
N VAL A 37 -2.54 5.07 7.24
CA VAL A 37 -3.03 5.08 5.85
C VAL A 37 -2.61 6.34 5.11
N VAL A 38 -2.71 7.53 5.73
CA VAL A 38 -2.26 8.80 5.13
C VAL A 38 -0.76 8.74 4.81
N ASP A 39 0.05 8.24 5.75
CA ASP A 39 1.50 8.17 5.61
C ASP A 39 1.91 7.25 4.43
N LEU A 40 1.21 6.12 4.26
CA LEU A 40 1.44 5.22 3.13
C LEU A 40 1.10 5.87 1.77
N ILE A 41 0.03 6.67 1.72
CA ILE A 41 -0.37 7.40 0.50
C ILE A 41 0.69 8.43 0.14
N GLU A 42 1.13 9.26 1.10
CA GLU A 42 2.17 10.26 0.87
C GLU A 42 3.50 9.62 0.47
N ALA A 43 3.90 8.52 1.12
CA ALA A 43 5.10 7.78 0.73
C ALA A 43 5.03 7.26 -0.72
N GLY A 44 3.85 6.78 -1.16
CA GLY A 44 3.62 6.40 -2.55
C GLY A 44 3.76 7.58 -3.52
N ARG A 45 3.21 8.75 -3.14
CA ARG A 45 3.29 9.99 -3.93
C ARG A 45 4.73 10.45 -4.12
N GLU A 46 5.54 10.44 -3.06
CA GLU A 46 6.94 10.86 -3.13
C GLU A 46 7.80 9.89 -3.97
N ARG A 47 7.57 8.58 -3.86
CA ARG A 47 8.23 7.58 -4.72
C ARG A 47 7.90 7.79 -6.20
N ASP A 48 6.63 8.05 -6.51
CA ASP A 48 6.16 8.30 -7.87
C ASP A 48 6.72 9.60 -8.45
N ARG A 49 6.89 10.63 -7.61
CA ARG A 49 7.54 11.90 -7.99
C ARG A 49 9.01 11.69 -8.33
N ALA A 50 9.75 10.96 -7.49
CA ALA A 50 11.17 10.68 -7.73
C ALA A 50 11.38 9.89 -9.04
N GLY A 51 10.54 8.88 -9.31
CA GLY A 51 10.61 8.08 -10.52
C GLY A 51 10.27 8.82 -11.82
N ARG A 52 9.57 9.96 -11.76
CA ARG A 52 9.28 10.81 -12.94
C ARG A 52 10.38 11.82 -13.27
N MET A 53 11.35 12.01 -12.37
CA MET A 53 12.46 12.95 -12.56
C MET A 53 13.72 12.29 -13.16
N THR A 54 13.70 10.98 -13.37
CA THR A 54 14.80 10.19 -13.98
C THR A 54 14.41 9.80 -15.40
#